data_AF-A0A5C3QFV0-F1
#
_entry.id   AF-A0A5C3QFV0-F1
#
_cell.length_a   1.000
_cell.length_b   1.000
_cell.length_c   1.000
_cell.angle_alpha   90.00
_cell.angle_beta   90.00
_cell.angle_gamma   90.00
#
_symmetry.space_group_name_H-M   'P 1'
#
loop_
_entity.id
_entity.type
_entity.pdbx_description
1 polymer ?
#
loop_
_entity_poly.entity_id
_entity_poly.type
_entity_poly.pdbx_seq_one_letter_code
_entity_poly.pdbx_strand_id
1 'polypeptide(L)'
;MLSILPPLPYNQLVERRTTSMAELPTELVYEILRVAAESSTEFCLTLALVSSWARRLILPHLCSTVVVKSNDSSSKFTLFLTRPKAYNPSVYSPDVRTDLVRSIWFETSSYHIVDVLFMCSRIKQVAVSKEGFDWLRRYSGGWDQAGMKKVSRSPHSEDRNLQMFLLLKKSQLNVWTRTNASDTHLHPPIYRQIIDLRLSDCGSYAPHKLNLPLFPRLTRFAIPFYDSGIHSLAELKNSVEGHAGLEVLVLVMVQDWISEEDRCAAVSWVRGMRDGSLALEDGEGEDLDSTVVAGSGLQVYCVESRSDTIRQEWEADARFGWTIWSRAVDYTTQVLSANRGLS
;
A
#
# COMPACT_ATOMS: atom_id res chain seq x y z
N MET A 1 -36.26 -32.51 -53.20
CA MET A 1 -35.09 -33.29 -53.66
C MET A 1 -33.84 -32.67 -53.06
N LEU A 2 -33.37 -33.21 -51.94
CA LEU A 2 -32.16 -32.76 -51.23
C LEU A 2 -31.04 -33.74 -51.58
N SER A 3 -30.02 -33.24 -52.26
CA SER A 3 -28.85 -34.01 -52.68
C SER A 3 -27.86 -34.11 -51.53
N ILE A 4 -27.61 -35.33 -51.06
CA ILE A 4 -26.64 -35.65 -50.00
C ILE A 4 -25.26 -35.74 -50.68
N LEU A 5 -24.36 -34.83 -50.32
CA LEU A 5 -22.96 -34.89 -50.74
C LEU A 5 -22.23 -36.00 -49.96
N PRO A 6 -21.29 -36.74 -50.59
CA PRO A 6 -20.55 -37.80 -49.93
C PRO A 6 -19.49 -37.24 -48.97
N PRO A 7 -19.14 -37.98 -47.90
CA PRO A 7 -18.08 -37.59 -46.98
C PRO A 7 -16.72 -37.61 -47.68
N LEU A 8 -15.94 -36.54 -47.49
CA LEU A 8 -14.56 -36.46 -47.96
C LEU A 8 -13.66 -37.48 -47.21
N PRO A 9 -12.66 -38.07 -47.87
CA PRO A 9 -11.79 -39.07 -47.29
C PRO A 9 -10.85 -38.48 -46.22
N TYR A 10 -10.85 -39.11 -45.06
CA TYR A 10 -10.13 -38.73 -43.83
C TYR A 10 -8.60 -38.97 -43.87
N ASN A 11 -8.02 -39.29 -45.03
CA ASN A 11 -6.62 -39.72 -45.14
C ASN A 11 -5.83 -38.87 -46.13
N GLN A 12 -5.64 -37.59 -45.81
CA GLN A 12 -4.45 -36.88 -46.21
C GLN A 12 -3.76 -36.37 -44.95
N LEU A 13 -2.84 -37.20 -44.50
CA LEU A 13 -1.79 -36.92 -43.53
C LEU A 13 -1.09 -35.63 -43.98
N VAL A 14 -1.49 -34.52 -43.38
CA VAL A 14 -0.59 -33.40 -43.20
C VAL A 14 0.49 -33.96 -42.27
N GLU A 15 1.60 -34.44 -42.86
CA GLU A 15 2.89 -34.48 -42.19
C GLU A 15 3.22 -33.04 -41.77
N ARG A 16 2.58 -32.59 -40.69
CA ARG A 16 3.11 -31.50 -39.90
C ARG A 16 4.43 -32.04 -39.40
N ARG A 17 5.49 -31.75 -40.14
CA ARG A 17 6.82 -31.63 -39.57
C ARG A 17 6.64 -30.71 -38.38
N THR A 18 6.43 -31.30 -37.21
CA THR A 18 6.75 -30.67 -35.95
C THR A 18 8.24 -30.44 -36.08
N THR A 19 8.61 -29.29 -36.65
CA THR A 19 9.92 -28.73 -36.47
C THR A 19 10.13 -28.81 -34.98
N SER A 20 10.99 -29.75 -34.57
CA SER A 20 11.37 -30.01 -33.19
C SER A 20 11.84 -28.68 -32.65
N MET A 21 10.89 -27.93 -32.08
CA MET A 21 11.15 -26.71 -31.36
C MET A 21 12.04 -27.20 -30.25
N ALA A 22 13.34 -26.89 -30.33
CA ALA A 22 14.36 -27.37 -29.41
C ALA A 22 13.75 -27.32 -28.01
N GLU A 23 13.53 -28.49 -27.42
CA GLU A 23 12.67 -28.61 -26.25
C GLU A 23 13.30 -27.78 -25.14
N LEU A 24 12.71 -26.62 -24.85
CA LEU A 24 13.15 -25.77 -23.76
C LEU A 24 13.00 -26.59 -22.47
N PRO A 25 14.05 -26.68 -21.64
CA PRO A 25 13.95 -27.24 -20.32
C PRO A 25 12.75 -26.65 -19.58
N THR A 26 11.98 -27.51 -18.92
CA THR A 26 10.71 -27.11 -18.30
C THR A 26 10.93 -26.03 -17.23
N GLU A 27 12.09 -26.05 -16.57
CA GLU A 27 12.54 -25.04 -15.60
C GLU A 27 12.65 -23.66 -16.23
N LEU A 28 13.21 -23.56 -17.44
CA LEU A 28 13.31 -22.28 -18.16
C LEU A 28 11.92 -21.77 -18.56
N VAL A 29 11.03 -22.66 -18.97
CA VAL A 29 9.63 -22.29 -19.26
C VAL A 29 8.97 -21.74 -17.98
N TYR A 30 9.13 -22.42 -16.84
CA TYR A 30 8.60 -21.93 -15.56
C TYR A 30 9.13 -20.55 -15.19
N GLU A 31 10.44 -20.32 -15.31
CA GLU A 31 11.04 -19.02 -14.98
C GLU A 31 10.59 -17.91 -15.93
N ILE A 32 10.51 -18.18 -17.24
CA ILE A 32 9.99 -17.21 -18.22
C ILE A 32 8.54 -16.85 -17.87
N LEU A 33 7.69 -17.85 -17.63
CA LEU A 33 6.28 -17.61 -17.28
C LEU A 33 6.13 -16.90 -15.94
N ARG A 34 6.98 -17.22 -14.95
CA ARG A 34 7.00 -16.57 -13.63
C ARG A 34 7.37 -15.09 -13.76
N VAL A 35 8.47 -14.77 -14.43
CA VAL A 35 8.93 -13.39 -14.62
C VAL A 35 7.92 -12.59 -15.45
N ALA A 36 7.34 -13.18 -16.49
CA ALA A 36 6.30 -12.54 -17.30
C ALA A 36 4.99 -12.34 -16.50
N ALA A 37 4.66 -13.27 -15.60
CA ALA A 37 3.52 -13.14 -14.69
C ALA A 37 3.72 -12.03 -13.65
N GLU A 38 4.93 -11.91 -13.10
CA GLU A 38 5.30 -10.85 -12.15
C GLU A 38 5.27 -9.45 -12.80
N SER A 39 5.60 -9.36 -14.09
CA SER A 39 5.65 -8.08 -14.80
C SER A 39 4.31 -7.64 -15.40
N SER A 40 3.38 -8.56 -15.69
CA SER A 40 2.12 -8.21 -16.36
C SER A 40 0.91 -9.01 -15.87
N THR A 41 -0.10 -8.29 -15.37
CA THR A 41 -1.41 -8.88 -15.03
C THR A 41 -2.16 -9.35 -16.28
N GLU A 42 -2.03 -8.65 -17.40
CA GLU A 42 -2.65 -9.04 -18.68
C GLU A 42 -2.07 -10.36 -19.19
N PHE A 43 -0.74 -10.52 -19.07
CA PHE A 43 -0.07 -11.78 -19.40
C PHE A 43 -0.59 -12.92 -18.52
N CYS A 44 -0.69 -12.70 -17.20
CA CYS A 44 -1.27 -13.68 -16.29
C CYS A 44 -2.69 -14.10 -16.70
N LEU A 45 -3.56 -13.14 -17.01
CA LEU A 45 -4.94 -13.42 -17.42
C LEU A 45 -4.99 -14.23 -18.72
N THR A 46 -4.17 -13.88 -19.69
CA THR A 46 -4.04 -14.63 -20.95
C THR A 46 -3.56 -16.06 -20.68
N LEU A 47 -2.52 -16.20 -19.85
CA LEU A 47 -1.93 -17.49 -19.51
C LEU A 47 -2.87 -18.39 -18.70
N ALA A 48 -3.77 -17.81 -17.89
CA ALA A 48 -4.83 -18.52 -17.16
C ALA A 48 -5.79 -19.29 -18.09
N LEU A 49 -5.92 -18.84 -19.34
CA LEU A 49 -6.83 -19.39 -20.33
C LEU A 49 -6.19 -20.51 -21.17
N VAL A 50 -4.85 -20.58 -21.19
CA VAL A 50 -4.11 -21.56 -22.01
C VAL A 50 -4.29 -22.99 -21.50
N SER A 51 -4.06 -23.22 -20.21
CA SER A 51 -4.19 -24.55 -19.60
C SER A 51 -4.41 -24.49 -18.09
N SER A 52 -4.88 -25.60 -17.49
CA SER A 52 -5.05 -25.71 -16.04
C SER A 52 -3.71 -25.72 -15.29
N TRP A 53 -2.64 -26.22 -15.91
CA TRP A 53 -1.29 -26.15 -15.38
C TRP A 53 -0.79 -24.70 -15.34
N ALA A 54 -0.90 -23.99 -16.46
CA ALA A 54 -0.49 -22.59 -16.57
C ALA A 54 -1.26 -21.72 -15.57
N ARG A 55 -2.57 -21.92 -15.44
CA ARG A 55 -3.41 -21.26 -14.45
C ARG A 55 -2.92 -21.47 -13.02
N ARG A 56 -2.56 -22.70 -12.63
CA ARG A 56 -2.03 -22.99 -11.29
C ARG A 56 -0.71 -22.27 -11.02
N LEU A 57 0.15 -22.15 -12.04
CA LEU A 57 1.41 -21.44 -11.95
C LEU A 57 1.20 -19.94 -11.69
N ILE A 58 0.27 -19.31 -12.39
CA ILE A 58 0.07 -17.85 -12.32
C ILE A 58 -0.92 -17.37 -11.28
N LEU A 59 -1.73 -18.26 -10.69
CA LEU A 59 -2.71 -17.90 -9.67
C LEU A 59 -2.10 -17.15 -8.47
N PRO A 60 -0.92 -17.53 -7.91
CA PRO A 60 -0.28 -16.76 -6.86
C PRO A 60 0.02 -15.31 -7.26
N HIS A 61 0.40 -15.08 -8.51
CA HIS A 61 0.70 -13.74 -9.03
C HIS A 61 -0.58 -12.93 -9.23
N LEU A 62 -1.63 -13.51 -9.82
CA LEU A 62 -2.94 -12.87 -9.99
C LEU A 62 -3.61 -12.49 -8.67
N CYS A 63 -3.52 -13.38 -7.67
CA CYS A 63 -4.19 -13.19 -6.39
C CYS A 63 -3.33 -12.44 -5.36
N SER A 64 -2.04 -12.19 -5.65
CA SER A 64 -1.13 -11.49 -4.73
C SER A 64 -1.63 -10.09 -4.36
N THR A 65 -2.10 -9.33 -5.35
CA THR A 65 -2.62 -7.97 -5.20
C THR A 65 -4.04 -7.89 -5.73
N VAL A 66 -5.00 -7.64 -4.85
CA VAL A 66 -6.42 -7.51 -5.20
C VAL A 66 -6.82 -6.04 -5.15
N VAL A 67 -7.44 -5.55 -6.22
CA VAL A 67 -7.94 -4.17 -6.33
C VAL A 67 -9.46 -4.16 -6.44
N VAL A 68 -10.10 -3.52 -5.47
CA VAL A 68 -11.56 -3.42 -5.31
C VAL A 68 -11.96 -1.95 -5.46
N LYS A 69 -12.47 -1.61 -6.65
CA LYS A 69 -12.82 -0.23 -7.03
C LYS A 69 -14.29 0.13 -6.83
N SER A 70 -15.17 -0.86 -6.72
CA SER A 70 -16.62 -0.66 -6.59
C SER A 70 -17.24 -1.53 -5.50
N ASN A 71 -18.39 -1.10 -4.97
CA ASN A 71 -19.13 -1.88 -3.97
C ASN A 71 -19.61 -3.24 -4.53
N ASP A 72 -19.94 -3.29 -5.83
CA ASP A 72 -20.25 -4.54 -6.51
C ASP A 72 -19.04 -5.48 -6.56
N SER A 73 -17.84 -4.97 -6.93
CA SER A 73 -16.61 -5.78 -6.92
C SER A 73 -16.24 -6.24 -5.50
N SER A 74 -16.47 -5.40 -4.49
CA SER A 74 -16.31 -5.73 -3.06
C SER A 74 -17.21 -6.89 -2.63
N SER A 75 -18.48 -6.82 -3.01
CA SER A 75 -19.48 -7.86 -2.71
C SER A 75 -19.13 -9.17 -3.41
N LYS A 76 -18.78 -9.11 -4.71
CA LYS A 76 -18.36 -10.28 -5.49
C LYS A 76 -17.10 -10.93 -4.93
N PHE A 77 -16.10 -10.13 -4.54
CA PHE A 77 -14.87 -10.64 -3.95
C PHE A 77 -15.12 -11.29 -2.59
N THR A 78 -15.93 -10.66 -1.73
CA THR A 78 -16.30 -11.23 -0.43
C THR A 78 -17.11 -12.53 -0.58
N LEU A 79 -18.05 -12.57 -1.54
CA LEU A 79 -18.78 -13.79 -1.88
C LEU A 79 -17.85 -14.88 -2.41
N PHE A 80 -16.85 -14.53 -3.22
CA PHE A 80 -15.84 -15.46 -3.71
C PHE A 80 -15.02 -16.07 -2.56
N LEU A 81 -14.61 -15.25 -1.58
CA LEU A 81 -13.86 -15.73 -0.41
C LEU A 81 -14.72 -16.61 0.53
N THR A 82 -16.01 -16.27 0.71
CA THR A 82 -16.90 -16.97 1.66
C THR A 82 -17.60 -18.19 1.06
N ARG A 83 -17.90 -18.20 -0.25
CA ARG A 83 -18.68 -19.23 -0.93
C ARG A 83 -18.06 -19.63 -2.28
N PRO A 84 -16.86 -20.25 -2.29
CA PRO A 84 -16.18 -20.64 -3.53
C PRO A 84 -17.05 -21.48 -4.48
N LYS A 85 -17.80 -22.44 -3.91
CA LYS A 85 -18.58 -23.43 -4.65
C LYS A 85 -19.76 -22.85 -5.42
N ALA A 86 -20.31 -21.70 -4.98
CA ALA A 86 -21.46 -21.08 -5.64
C ALA A 86 -21.09 -20.43 -6.98
N TYR A 87 -19.82 -20.03 -7.14
CA TYR A 87 -19.36 -19.31 -8.33
C TYR A 87 -18.85 -20.23 -9.44
N ASN A 88 -18.34 -21.43 -9.09
CA ASN A 88 -17.93 -22.41 -10.09
C ASN A 88 -18.00 -23.85 -9.55
N PRO A 89 -19.10 -24.58 -9.81
CA PRO A 89 -19.26 -25.96 -9.32
C PRO A 89 -18.31 -26.96 -10.01
N SER A 90 -17.67 -26.59 -11.12
CA SER A 90 -16.78 -27.47 -11.91
C SER A 90 -15.31 -27.44 -11.46
N VAL A 91 -14.91 -26.46 -10.65
CA VAL A 91 -13.53 -26.36 -10.15
C VAL A 91 -13.37 -27.26 -8.94
N TYR A 92 -12.88 -28.47 -9.20
CA TYR A 92 -12.38 -29.41 -8.20
C TYR A 92 -11.12 -28.83 -7.50
N SER A 93 -11.33 -27.83 -6.64
CA SER A 93 -10.66 -27.70 -5.33
C SER A 93 -11.19 -26.44 -4.63
N PRO A 94 -11.77 -26.55 -3.43
CA PRO A 94 -12.29 -25.44 -2.64
C PRO A 94 -11.20 -24.60 -1.95
N ASP A 95 -9.91 -24.83 -2.26
CA ASP A 95 -8.82 -23.96 -1.81
C ASP A 95 -8.85 -22.63 -2.58
N VAL A 96 -9.88 -21.82 -2.35
CA VAL A 96 -9.73 -20.38 -2.52
C VAL A 96 -8.69 -19.98 -1.49
N ARG A 97 -7.46 -19.93 -1.98
CA ARG A 97 -6.27 -19.68 -1.20
C ARG A 97 -6.26 -18.24 -0.75
N THR A 98 -7.00 -17.94 0.32
CA THR A 98 -6.94 -16.66 1.02
C THR A 98 -5.50 -16.36 1.48
N ASP A 99 -4.65 -17.38 1.54
CA ASP A 99 -3.21 -17.30 1.78
C ASP A 99 -2.39 -16.84 0.56
N LEU A 100 -2.98 -16.67 -0.63
CA LEU A 100 -2.32 -16.01 -1.76
C LEU A 100 -2.44 -14.49 -1.71
N VAL A 101 -3.46 -13.94 -1.04
CA VAL A 101 -3.70 -12.51 -0.97
C VAL A 101 -2.70 -11.87 0.00
N ARG A 102 -1.79 -11.05 -0.55
CA ARG A 102 -0.74 -10.34 0.21
C ARG A 102 -1.00 -8.85 0.29
N SER A 103 -1.64 -8.29 -0.74
CA SER A 103 -1.88 -6.87 -0.87
C SER A 103 -3.33 -6.65 -1.27
N ILE A 104 -4.01 -5.73 -0.60
CA ILE A 104 -5.38 -5.37 -0.93
C ILE A 104 -5.53 -3.86 -1.07
N TRP A 105 -6.27 -3.48 -2.10
CA TRP A 105 -6.59 -2.11 -2.44
C TRP A 105 -8.10 -1.95 -2.45
N PHE A 106 -8.63 -1.20 -1.49
CA PHE A 106 -10.04 -1.00 -1.25
C PHE A 106 -10.36 0.49 -1.40
N GLU A 107 -10.75 0.89 -2.61
CA GLU A 107 -11.10 2.29 -2.89
C GLU A 107 -12.50 2.64 -2.39
N THR A 108 -13.37 1.64 -2.16
CA THR A 108 -14.73 1.88 -1.71
C THR A 108 -14.87 1.94 -0.20
N SER A 109 -15.89 2.68 0.24
CA SER A 109 -16.34 2.74 1.62
C SER A 109 -17.22 1.52 1.94
N SER A 110 -16.59 0.37 2.19
CA SER A 110 -17.30 -0.88 2.47
C SER A 110 -16.80 -1.53 3.74
N TYR A 111 -17.72 -2.06 4.56
CA TYR A 111 -17.37 -2.85 5.73
C TYR A 111 -16.69 -4.18 5.37
N HIS A 112 -16.83 -4.65 4.13
CA HIS A 112 -16.24 -5.90 3.66
C HIS A 112 -14.72 -5.96 3.78
N ILE A 113 -14.00 -4.83 3.84
CA ILE A 113 -12.56 -4.82 4.10
C ILE A 113 -12.21 -5.51 5.42
N VAL A 114 -13.09 -5.41 6.42
CA VAL A 114 -12.96 -6.09 7.70
C VAL A 114 -12.98 -7.60 7.46
N ASP A 115 -14.05 -8.12 6.83
CA ASP A 115 -14.22 -9.54 6.55
C ASP A 115 -13.02 -10.09 5.77
N VAL A 116 -12.57 -9.36 4.76
CA VAL A 116 -11.42 -9.74 3.93
C VAL A 116 -10.14 -9.83 4.76
N LEU A 117 -9.85 -8.86 5.63
CA LEU A 117 -8.67 -8.91 6.51
C LEU A 117 -8.73 -10.08 7.50
N PHE A 118 -9.93 -10.48 7.94
CA PHE A 118 -10.07 -11.68 8.77
C PHE A 118 -9.85 -12.97 7.99
N MET A 119 -10.38 -13.05 6.76
CA MET A 119 -10.26 -14.26 5.92
C MET A 119 -8.85 -14.45 5.35
N CYS A 120 -8.16 -13.36 5.04
CA CYS A 120 -6.84 -13.38 4.40
C CYS A 120 -5.74 -13.07 5.43
N SER A 121 -5.19 -14.13 6.04
CA SER A 121 -4.21 -14.03 7.13
C SER A 121 -2.83 -13.52 6.71
N ARG A 122 -2.51 -13.59 5.41
CA ARG A 122 -1.21 -13.19 4.86
C ARG A 122 -1.17 -11.79 4.25
N ILE A 123 -2.22 -10.99 4.44
CA ILE A 123 -2.21 -9.59 4.01
C ILE A 123 -1.13 -8.83 4.78
N LYS A 124 -0.21 -8.24 4.04
CA LYS A 124 0.86 -7.35 4.50
C LYS A 124 0.62 -5.91 4.08
N GLN A 125 -0.05 -5.68 2.94
CA GLN A 125 -0.29 -4.34 2.41
C GLN A 125 -1.79 -4.07 2.30
N VAL A 126 -2.21 -2.92 2.81
CA VAL A 126 -3.61 -2.51 2.84
C VAL A 126 -3.71 -1.07 2.38
N ALA A 127 -4.29 -0.85 1.21
CA ALA A 127 -4.70 0.47 0.76
C ALA A 127 -6.21 0.64 0.96
N VAL A 128 -6.63 1.67 1.69
CA VAL A 128 -8.03 1.90 2.02
C VAL A 128 -8.38 3.39 1.95
N SER A 129 -9.62 3.70 1.59
CA SER A 129 -10.18 5.04 1.82
C SER A 129 -10.25 5.38 3.32
N LYS A 130 -10.45 6.67 3.64
CA LYS A 130 -10.71 7.10 5.04
C LYS A 130 -11.86 6.31 5.66
N GLU A 131 -12.97 6.16 4.94
CA GLU A 131 -14.13 5.42 5.43
C GLU A 131 -13.82 3.93 5.66
N GLY A 132 -13.03 3.32 4.77
CA GLY A 132 -12.54 1.95 4.95
C GLY A 132 -11.70 1.82 6.22
N PHE A 133 -10.80 2.76 6.46
CA PHE A 133 -10.01 2.80 7.70
C PHE A 133 -10.89 3.01 8.95
N ASP A 134 -11.89 3.89 8.88
CA ASP A 134 -12.86 4.08 9.96
C ASP A 134 -13.62 2.79 10.30
N TRP A 135 -13.94 1.95 9.31
CA TRP A 135 -14.51 0.61 9.55
C TRP A 135 -13.54 -0.31 10.30
N LEU A 136 -12.27 -0.34 9.90
CA LEU A 136 -11.24 -1.13 10.58
C LEU A 136 -11.03 -0.70 12.03
N ARG A 137 -11.00 0.62 12.26
CA ARG A 137 -10.89 1.22 13.58
C ARG A 137 -12.06 0.81 14.49
N ARG A 138 -13.29 0.97 13.99
CA ARG A 138 -14.52 0.62 14.73
C ARG A 138 -14.59 -0.86 15.06
N TYR A 139 -14.27 -1.71 14.08
CA TYR A 139 -14.34 -3.15 14.28
C TYR A 139 -13.30 -3.64 15.30
N SER A 140 -12.08 -3.13 15.20
CA SER A 140 -11.02 -3.51 16.14
C SER A 140 -11.32 -3.05 17.58
N GLY A 141 -12.09 -1.97 17.77
CA GLY A 141 -12.59 -1.51 19.08
C GLY A 141 -13.55 -2.47 19.79
N GLY A 142 -13.96 -3.59 19.18
CA GLY A 142 -14.88 -4.55 19.80
C GLY A 142 -16.33 -4.06 19.83
N TRP A 143 -16.67 -3.16 18.91
CA TRP A 143 -18.00 -2.57 18.86
C TRP A 143 -19.04 -3.62 18.47
N ASP A 144 -19.92 -3.93 19.43
CA ASP A 144 -21.05 -4.84 19.27
C ASP A 144 -22.19 -4.07 18.59
N GLN A 145 -22.12 -3.87 17.27
CA GLN A 145 -23.27 -3.36 16.53
C GLN A 145 -24.35 -4.44 16.53
N ALA A 146 -25.25 -4.39 17.53
CA ALA A 146 -26.61 -4.94 17.67
C ALA A 146 -27.15 -6.01 16.67
N GLY A 147 -26.31 -6.92 16.18
CA GLY A 147 -26.68 -7.87 15.12
C GLY A 147 -25.51 -8.49 14.35
N MET A 148 -24.33 -7.87 14.33
CA MET A 148 -23.13 -8.55 13.85
C MET A 148 -22.63 -9.49 14.94
N LYS A 149 -22.90 -10.80 14.78
CA LYS A 149 -22.40 -11.85 15.67
C LYS A 149 -20.93 -11.56 15.97
N LYS A 150 -20.60 -11.44 17.26
CA LYS A 150 -19.23 -11.31 17.77
C LYS A 150 -18.37 -12.38 17.11
N VAL A 151 -17.66 -12.01 16.06
CA VAL A 151 -16.69 -12.90 15.43
C VAL A 151 -15.67 -13.12 16.53
N SER A 152 -15.62 -14.35 17.05
CA SER A 152 -14.67 -14.70 18.09
C SER A 152 -13.30 -14.32 17.58
N ARG A 153 -12.70 -13.29 18.20
CA ARG A 153 -11.42 -12.74 17.78
C ARG A 153 -10.45 -13.91 17.67
N SER A 154 -10.01 -14.20 16.46
CA SER A 154 -8.93 -15.16 16.28
C SER A 154 -7.71 -14.56 16.98
N PRO A 155 -7.06 -15.27 17.93
CA PRO A 155 -5.87 -14.79 18.63
C PRO A 155 -4.69 -14.50 17.69
N HIS A 156 -4.79 -14.88 16.40
CA HIS A 156 -3.74 -14.70 15.40
C HIS A 156 -3.72 -13.31 14.74
N SER A 157 -4.58 -12.36 15.15
CA SER A 157 -4.61 -11.03 14.53
C SER A 157 -3.64 -10.02 15.15
N GLU A 158 -3.04 -10.28 16.30
CA GLU A 158 -2.36 -9.22 17.07
C GLU A 158 -0.94 -8.88 16.60
N ASP A 159 -0.27 -9.75 15.83
CA ASP A 159 1.13 -9.55 15.44
C ASP A 159 1.36 -9.41 13.93
N ARG A 160 0.39 -8.79 13.23
CA ARG A 160 0.56 -8.48 11.81
C ARG A 160 1.38 -7.21 11.65
N ASN A 161 2.35 -7.26 10.74
CA ASN A 161 3.11 -6.11 10.27
C ASN A 161 2.45 -5.57 8.99
N LEU A 162 1.47 -4.68 9.16
CA LEU A 162 0.72 -4.06 8.08
C LEU A 162 1.42 -2.81 7.57
N GLN A 163 1.50 -2.73 6.25
CA GLN A 163 1.87 -1.56 5.49
C GLN A 163 0.59 -0.91 4.97
N MET A 164 0.26 0.26 5.50
CA MET A 164 -1.01 0.91 5.27
C MET A 164 -0.88 2.11 4.34
N PHE A 165 -1.78 2.20 3.37
CA PHE A 165 -1.90 3.31 2.44
C PHE A 165 -3.29 3.92 2.61
N LEU A 166 -3.36 5.15 3.08
CA LEU A 166 -4.62 5.87 3.23
C LEU A 166 -4.88 6.70 1.98
N LEU A 167 -5.90 6.29 1.25
CA LEU A 167 -6.40 6.92 0.03
C LEU A 167 -7.35 8.04 0.42
N LEU A 168 -6.75 9.17 0.77
CA LEU A 168 -7.44 10.36 1.26
C LEU A 168 -7.87 11.26 0.09
N LYS A 169 -9.00 11.93 0.27
CA LYS A 169 -9.48 13.00 -0.60
C LYS A 169 -9.31 14.35 0.12
N LYS A 170 -9.15 15.45 -0.61
CA LYS A 170 -9.06 16.82 -0.05
C LYS A 170 -10.19 17.20 0.92
N SER A 171 -11.37 16.59 0.80
CA SER A 171 -12.49 16.84 1.74
C SER A 171 -12.39 16.06 3.06
N GLN A 172 -11.41 15.15 3.20
CA GLN A 172 -11.30 14.16 4.27
C GLN A 172 -10.10 14.40 5.20
N LEU A 173 -9.51 15.60 5.17
CA LEU A 173 -8.25 15.97 5.85
C LEU A 173 -8.26 15.79 7.38
N ASN A 174 -9.45 15.65 7.98
CA ASN A 174 -9.65 15.34 9.40
C ASN A 174 -9.71 13.83 9.65
N VAL A 175 -8.64 13.12 9.31
CA VAL A 175 -8.60 11.64 9.40
C VAL A 175 -8.66 11.18 10.86
N TRP A 176 -7.98 11.91 11.74
CA TRP A 176 -7.70 11.45 13.11
C TRP A 176 -8.44 12.21 14.21
N THR A 177 -9.02 13.39 13.89
CA THR A 177 -9.54 14.33 14.91
C THR A 177 -10.89 13.93 15.54
N ARG A 178 -11.52 12.85 15.07
CA ARG A 178 -12.87 12.44 15.51
C ARG A 178 -12.90 11.29 16.52
N THR A 179 -11.77 10.84 17.05
CA THR A 179 -11.81 10.07 18.30
C THR A 179 -12.20 11.03 19.40
N ASN A 180 -13.47 11.03 19.80
CA ASN A 180 -13.95 11.77 20.96
C ASN A 180 -12.94 11.55 22.09
N ALA A 181 -12.38 12.62 22.66
CA ALA A 181 -11.34 12.55 23.69
C ALA A 181 -11.73 11.68 24.91
N SER A 182 -13.03 11.39 25.06
CA SER A 182 -13.58 10.46 26.05
C SER A 182 -13.27 8.98 25.80
N ASP A 183 -12.85 8.60 24.60
CA ASP A 183 -12.59 7.20 24.20
C ASP A 183 -11.09 6.84 24.24
N THR A 184 -10.33 7.59 25.03
CA THR A 184 -8.86 7.54 25.16
C THR A 184 -8.32 6.22 25.70
N HIS A 185 -9.16 5.37 26.30
CA HIS A 185 -8.70 4.14 26.94
C HIS A 185 -8.67 2.92 26.03
N LEU A 186 -9.29 2.97 24.84
CA LEU A 186 -9.33 1.84 23.93
C LEU A 186 -8.66 2.21 22.62
N HIS A 187 -7.32 2.11 22.56
CA HIS A 187 -6.60 2.10 21.30
C HIS A 187 -7.01 0.86 20.51
N PRO A 188 -7.69 1.02 19.37
CA PRO A 188 -8.10 -0.12 18.57
C PRO A 188 -6.87 -0.94 18.12
N PRO A 189 -6.87 -2.28 18.27
CA PRO A 189 -5.74 -3.15 17.93
C PRO A 189 -5.14 -2.96 16.54
N ILE A 190 -5.91 -2.44 15.57
CA ILE A 190 -5.43 -2.18 14.21
C ILE A 190 -4.23 -1.22 14.21
N TYR A 191 -4.19 -0.23 15.10
CA TYR A 191 -3.10 0.74 15.13
C TYR A 191 -1.75 0.11 15.48
N ARG A 192 -1.76 -0.90 16.35
CA ARG A 192 -0.54 -1.66 16.73
C ARG A 192 -0.03 -2.53 15.59
N GLN A 193 -0.87 -2.84 14.60
CA GLN A 193 -0.46 -3.67 13.47
C GLN A 193 0.23 -2.84 12.38
N ILE A 194 0.12 -1.51 12.41
CA ILE A 194 0.64 -0.65 11.33
C ILE A 194 2.10 -0.33 11.62
N ILE A 195 2.98 -0.82 10.74
CA ILE A 195 4.43 -0.54 10.77
C ILE A 195 4.85 0.49 9.73
N ASP A 196 4.12 0.56 8.61
CA ASP A 196 4.31 1.59 7.59
C ASP A 196 3.00 2.31 7.36
N LEU A 197 3.07 3.64 7.26
CA LEU A 197 1.92 4.47 6.92
C LEU A 197 2.26 5.40 5.77
N ARG A 198 1.40 5.42 4.75
CA ARG A 198 1.50 6.34 3.61
C ARG A 198 0.19 7.10 3.44
N LEU A 199 0.27 8.42 3.33
CA LEU A 199 -0.91 9.29 3.19
C LEU A 199 -0.95 9.90 1.79
N SER A 200 -2.00 9.63 1.00
CA SER A 200 -2.06 10.19 -0.37
C SER A 200 -2.39 11.68 -0.38
N ASP A 201 -2.92 12.18 0.73
CA ASP A 201 -3.32 13.56 0.96
C ASP A 201 -3.29 13.77 2.49
N CYS A 202 -3.12 15.00 2.98
CA CYS A 202 -3.18 15.27 4.41
C CYS A 202 -3.54 16.74 4.68
N GLY A 203 -4.22 16.97 5.80
CA GLY A 203 -4.45 18.35 6.27
C GLY A 203 -3.20 18.92 6.91
N SER A 204 -3.40 19.89 7.81
CA SER A 204 -2.27 20.46 8.55
C SER A 204 -1.56 19.42 9.42
N TYR A 205 -0.25 19.62 9.57
CA TYR A 205 0.64 18.76 10.35
C TYR A 205 0.55 18.96 11.85
N ALA A 206 -0.39 19.78 12.31
CA ALA A 206 -0.56 20.08 13.72
C ALA A 206 -0.67 18.77 14.53
N PRO A 207 0.01 18.64 15.70
CA PRO A 207 0.13 17.37 16.40
C PRO A 207 -1.22 16.68 16.72
N HIS A 208 -2.23 17.47 17.05
CA HIS A 208 -3.60 16.99 17.31
C HIS A 208 -4.30 16.42 16.06
N LYS A 209 -3.81 16.74 14.86
CA LYS A 209 -4.30 16.20 13.60
C LYS A 209 -3.54 14.96 13.18
N LEU A 210 -2.22 14.90 13.25
CA LEU A 210 -1.48 13.69 12.82
C LEU A 210 -1.56 12.54 13.84
N ASN A 211 -1.49 12.86 15.14
CA ASN A 211 -1.59 11.92 16.26
C ASN A 211 -0.79 10.61 16.07
N LEU A 212 0.48 10.75 15.68
CA LEU A 212 1.41 9.63 15.52
C LEU A 212 1.51 8.71 16.76
N PRO A 213 1.36 9.19 18.02
CA PRO A 213 1.35 8.30 19.19
C PRO A 213 0.29 7.20 19.15
N LEU A 214 -0.73 7.30 18.29
CA LEU A 214 -1.68 6.20 18.07
C LEU A 214 -1.03 4.95 17.48
N PHE A 215 0.10 5.07 16.78
CA PHE A 215 0.74 3.99 16.01
C PHE A 215 2.05 3.53 16.66
N PRO A 216 2.03 2.84 17.81
CA PRO A 216 3.23 2.57 18.60
C PRO A 216 4.30 1.72 17.90
N ARG A 217 3.96 1.07 16.78
CA ARG A 217 4.87 0.24 15.96
C ARG A 217 5.24 0.87 14.63
N LEU A 218 4.86 2.12 14.38
CA LEU A 218 5.15 2.82 13.13
C LEU A 218 6.65 3.08 13.01
N THR A 219 7.30 2.44 12.04
CA THR A 219 8.72 2.61 11.73
C THR A 219 8.95 3.45 10.48
N ARG A 220 8.01 3.44 9.52
CA ARG A 220 8.15 4.19 8.26
C ARG A 220 6.91 5.03 7.97
N PHE A 221 7.11 6.31 7.71
CA PHE A 221 6.03 7.26 7.44
C PHE A 221 6.27 8.05 6.17
N ALA A 222 5.33 8.00 5.23
CA ALA A 222 5.33 8.82 4.01
C ALA A 222 4.16 9.79 4.02
N ILE A 223 4.44 11.09 3.91
CA ILE A 223 3.47 12.17 4.04
C ILE A 223 3.60 13.17 2.87
N PRO A 224 2.48 13.65 2.29
CA PRO A 224 2.54 14.54 1.14
C PRO A 224 2.77 15.98 1.57
N PHE A 225 3.52 16.74 0.77
CA PHE A 225 3.82 18.15 0.99
C PHE A 225 3.59 18.94 -0.29
N TYR A 226 2.81 20.02 -0.21
CA TYR A 226 2.43 20.80 -1.40
C TYR A 226 2.04 22.26 -1.13
N ASP A 227 1.77 22.67 0.10
CA ASP A 227 1.39 24.04 0.41
C ASP A 227 1.85 24.37 1.83
N SER A 228 2.84 25.25 1.98
CA SER A 228 3.38 25.64 3.30
C SER A 228 2.38 26.40 4.16
N GLY A 229 1.35 27.02 3.55
CA GLY A 229 0.25 27.64 4.27
C GLY A 229 -0.67 26.61 4.95
N ILE A 230 -0.67 25.36 4.48
CA ILE A 230 -1.40 24.25 5.09
C ILE A 230 -0.43 23.38 5.92
N HIS A 231 0.79 23.19 5.45
CA HIS A 231 1.76 22.23 5.96
C HIS A 231 2.95 22.93 6.62
N SER A 232 2.95 23.00 7.95
CA SER A 232 4.11 23.52 8.70
C SER A 232 5.15 22.44 8.95
N LEU A 233 6.32 22.55 8.33
CA LEU A 233 7.44 21.62 8.53
C LEU A 233 7.94 21.61 9.99
N ALA A 234 7.77 22.71 10.73
CA ALA A 234 8.04 22.77 12.17
C ALA A 234 7.04 21.92 12.98
N GLU A 235 5.74 21.97 12.64
CA GLU A 235 4.73 21.09 13.26
C GLU A 235 5.00 19.62 12.96
N LEU A 236 5.45 19.31 11.73
CA LEU A 236 5.84 17.95 11.35
C LEU A 236 7.04 17.48 12.18
N LYS A 237 8.09 18.29 12.30
CA LYS A 237 9.27 18.01 13.13
C LYS A 237 8.86 17.65 14.56
N ASN A 238 8.07 18.51 15.21
CA ASN A 238 7.59 18.29 16.57
C ASN A 238 6.76 16.99 16.70
N SER A 239 5.97 16.67 15.68
CA SER A 239 5.14 15.46 15.68
C SER A 239 5.98 14.18 15.53
N VAL A 240 7.05 14.19 14.73
CA VAL A 240 7.88 13.01 14.49
C VAL A 240 8.93 12.79 15.58
N GLU A 241 9.49 13.85 16.17
CA GLU A 241 10.46 13.74 17.27
C GLU A 241 9.86 13.11 18.53
N GLY A 242 8.55 13.30 18.75
CA GLY A 242 7.83 12.63 19.83
C GLY A 242 7.59 11.13 19.63
N HIS A 243 7.92 10.57 18.46
CA HIS A 243 7.61 9.19 18.11
C HIS A 243 8.85 8.28 18.14
N ALA A 244 9.11 7.65 19.29
CA ALA A 244 10.31 6.86 19.55
C ALA A 244 10.57 5.67 18.59
N GLY A 245 9.53 5.15 17.93
CA GLY A 245 9.67 4.01 17.01
C GLY A 245 9.90 4.39 15.54
N LEU A 246 9.86 5.68 15.20
CA LEU A 246 9.91 6.10 13.79
C LEU A 246 11.35 6.14 13.29
N GLU A 247 11.67 5.31 12.31
CA GLU A 247 13.01 5.16 11.73
C GLU A 247 13.17 5.94 10.43
N VAL A 248 12.11 6.03 9.61
CA VAL A 248 12.16 6.68 8.29
C VAL A 248 10.97 7.60 8.09
N LEU A 249 11.26 8.83 7.67
CA LEU A 249 10.29 9.82 7.21
C LEU A 249 10.55 10.14 5.74
N VAL A 250 9.52 10.03 4.90
CA VAL A 250 9.54 10.47 3.51
C VAL A 250 8.55 11.59 3.29
N LEU A 251 9.07 12.74 2.83
CA LEU A 251 8.28 13.87 2.38
C LEU A 251 7.98 13.74 0.87
N VAL A 252 6.72 13.51 0.51
CA VAL A 252 6.27 13.33 -0.88
C VAL A 252 5.85 14.69 -1.44
N MET A 253 6.73 15.36 -2.17
CA MET A 253 6.49 16.67 -2.77
C MET A 253 5.57 16.53 -3.99
N VAL A 254 4.37 17.10 -3.93
CA VAL A 254 3.36 16.95 -5.00
C VAL A 254 3.59 18.01 -6.07
N GLN A 255 4.24 17.61 -7.18
CA GLN A 255 4.80 18.50 -8.20
C GLN A 255 3.80 19.51 -8.79
N ASP A 256 2.55 19.09 -8.99
CA ASP A 256 1.53 19.93 -9.61
C ASP A 256 0.91 20.95 -8.65
N TRP A 257 1.18 20.85 -7.35
CA TRP A 257 0.60 21.73 -6.31
C TRP A 257 1.66 22.51 -5.52
N ILE A 258 2.90 22.05 -5.49
CA ILE A 258 3.99 22.69 -4.75
C ILE A 258 4.56 23.90 -5.50
N SER A 259 4.72 25.03 -4.81
CA SER A 259 5.46 26.17 -5.35
C SER A 259 6.98 25.89 -5.38
N GLU A 260 7.73 26.55 -6.25
CA GLU A 260 9.19 26.36 -6.30
C GLU A 260 9.88 26.81 -5.00
N GLU A 261 9.34 27.85 -4.36
CA GLU A 261 9.79 28.33 -3.05
C GLU A 261 9.58 27.26 -1.97
N ASP A 262 8.38 26.69 -1.89
CA ASP A 262 8.07 25.61 -0.94
C ASP A 262 8.89 24.35 -1.21
N ARG A 263 9.14 24.04 -2.48
CA ARG A 263 9.99 22.91 -2.89
C ARG A 263 11.43 23.11 -2.39
N CYS A 264 11.98 24.31 -2.56
CA CYS A 264 13.32 24.65 -2.06
C CYS A 264 13.36 24.60 -0.52
N ALA A 265 12.34 25.15 0.15
CA ALA A 265 12.22 25.11 1.60
C ALA A 265 12.13 23.67 2.14
N ALA A 266 11.35 22.81 1.50
CA ALA A 266 11.23 21.40 1.85
C ALA A 266 12.57 20.65 1.70
N VAL A 267 13.28 20.85 0.59
CA VAL A 267 14.61 20.25 0.37
C VAL A 267 15.62 20.75 1.41
N SER A 268 15.62 22.05 1.70
CA SER A 268 16.48 22.66 2.72
C SER A 268 16.18 22.08 4.10
N TRP A 269 14.91 21.94 4.46
CA TRP A 269 14.46 21.32 5.71
C TRP A 269 14.89 19.85 5.81
N VAL A 270 14.73 19.05 4.74
CA VAL A 270 15.21 17.66 4.71
C VAL A 270 16.72 17.60 4.92
N ARG A 271 17.50 18.49 4.30
CA ARG A 271 18.95 18.59 4.53
C ARG A 271 19.24 18.90 6.00
N GLY A 272 18.60 19.93 6.55
CA GLY A 272 18.80 20.34 7.93
C GLY A 272 18.43 19.26 8.96
N MET A 273 17.37 18.47 8.70
CA MET A 273 16.99 17.32 9.53
C MET A 273 18.03 16.20 9.49
N ARG A 274 18.63 15.95 8.32
CA ARG A 274 19.65 14.90 8.16
C ARG A 274 21.01 15.26 8.74
N ASP A 275 21.40 16.53 8.58
CA ASP A 275 22.69 17.03 9.04
C ASP A 275 22.69 17.33 10.55
N GLY A 276 21.51 17.32 11.19
CA GLY A 276 21.35 17.73 12.59
C GLY A 276 21.47 19.24 12.80
N SER A 277 21.53 20.01 11.72
CA SER A 277 21.80 21.46 11.74
C SER A 277 20.56 22.33 11.99
N LEU A 278 19.35 21.77 12.06
CA LEU A 278 18.14 22.49 12.46
C LEU A 278 18.12 22.72 13.99
N ALA A 279 19.15 23.39 14.51
CA ALA A 279 19.06 24.06 15.80
C ALA A 279 18.09 25.24 15.64
N LEU A 280 17.12 25.35 16.55
CA LEU A 280 16.08 26.36 16.55
C LEU A 280 16.71 27.76 16.52
N GLU A 281 16.59 28.48 15.41
CA GLU A 281 17.16 29.85 15.28
C GLU A 281 16.36 30.92 16.07
N ASP A 282 15.24 30.57 16.71
CA ASP A 282 14.30 31.56 17.27
C ASP A 282 14.48 31.85 18.79
N GLY A 283 15.67 31.63 19.35
CA GLY A 283 15.91 31.83 20.79
C GLY A 283 17.20 32.58 21.12
N GLU A 284 17.23 33.91 20.96
CA GLU A 284 18.21 34.76 21.64
C GLU A 284 17.91 34.74 23.15
N GLY A 285 18.46 33.78 23.89
CA GLY A 285 18.21 33.71 25.35
C GLY A 285 18.94 32.58 26.07
N GLU A 286 20.08 32.94 26.66
CA GLU A 286 20.71 32.37 27.88
C GLU A 286 21.00 30.86 27.94
N ASP A 287 22.27 30.50 27.69
CA ASP A 287 23.13 29.57 28.45
C ASP A 287 22.50 28.34 29.14
N LEU A 288 21.50 27.69 28.54
CA LEU A 288 21.04 26.38 28.98
C LEU A 288 21.83 25.27 28.28
N ASP A 289 22.69 24.64 29.09
CA ASP A 289 23.36 23.34 28.93
C ASP A 289 22.88 22.56 27.70
N SER A 290 23.66 22.65 26.63
CA SER A 290 23.41 22.00 25.36
C SER A 290 23.66 20.49 25.49
N THR A 291 22.74 19.79 26.15
CA THR A 291 22.56 18.36 25.95
C THR A 291 22.18 18.14 24.50
N VAL A 292 23.22 17.98 23.66
CA VAL A 292 23.12 17.49 22.30
C VAL A 292 22.47 16.11 22.39
N VAL A 293 21.15 16.05 22.19
CA VAL A 293 20.43 14.80 22.01
C VAL A 293 20.83 14.26 20.64
N ALA A 294 22.02 13.67 20.61
CA ALA A 294 22.55 12.99 19.45
C ALA A 294 21.63 11.82 19.10
N GLY A 295 20.94 11.97 17.97
CA GLY A 295 20.47 10.85 17.17
C GLY A 295 19.14 10.25 17.62
N SER A 296 18.04 10.87 17.19
CA SER A 296 16.75 10.18 17.09
C SER A 296 16.77 8.98 16.12
N GLY A 297 17.90 8.70 15.45
CA GLY A 297 18.04 7.64 14.44
C GLY A 297 17.17 7.85 13.19
N LEU A 298 16.34 8.89 13.18
CA LEU A 298 15.35 9.18 12.15
C LEU A 298 16.02 9.59 10.85
N GLN A 299 15.80 8.80 9.81
CA GLN A 299 16.26 9.11 8.47
C GLN A 299 15.17 9.85 7.71
N VAL A 300 15.45 11.09 7.33
CA VAL A 300 14.52 11.93 6.56
C VAL A 300 14.92 11.96 5.09
N TYR A 301 13.95 11.75 4.20
CA TYR A 301 14.11 11.78 2.75
C TYR A 301 12.96 12.57 2.11
N CYS A 302 13.15 12.99 0.87
CA CYS A 302 12.08 13.50 0.02
C CYS A 302 12.02 12.75 -1.32
N VAL A 303 10.86 12.84 -1.97
CA VAL A 303 10.64 12.35 -3.33
C VAL A 303 9.59 13.23 -3.98
N GLU A 304 9.69 13.44 -5.29
CA GLU A 304 8.64 14.09 -6.07
C GLU A 304 7.64 13.06 -6.62
N SER A 305 6.36 13.44 -6.64
CA SER A 305 5.26 12.67 -7.23
C SER A 305 4.25 13.63 -7.83
N ARG A 306 3.46 13.20 -8.83
CA ARG A 306 2.30 13.97 -9.28
C ARG A 306 1.04 13.52 -8.55
N SER A 307 0.09 14.42 -8.35
CA SER A 307 -1.16 14.11 -7.64
C SER A 307 -2.03 13.08 -8.37
N ASP A 308 -2.00 13.09 -9.70
CA ASP A 308 -2.75 12.20 -10.57
C ASP A 308 -2.14 10.79 -10.66
N THR A 309 -0.83 10.66 -10.45
CA THR A 309 -0.10 9.39 -10.55
C THR A 309 0.19 8.73 -9.19
N ILE A 310 0.16 9.46 -8.07
CA ILE A 310 0.59 8.94 -6.76
C ILE A 310 -0.05 7.58 -6.39
N ARG A 311 -1.34 7.42 -6.73
CA ARG A 311 -2.05 6.15 -6.48
C ARG A 311 -1.56 5.01 -7.37
N GLN A 312 -1.34 5.30 -8.64
CA GLN A 312 -0.84 4.32 -9.61
C GLN A 312 0.59 3.91 -9.26
N GLU A 313 1.42 4.87 -8.86
CA GLU A 313 2.77 4.62 -8.38
C GLU A 313 2.77 3.71 -7.17
N TRP A 314 1.91 3.98 -6.18
CA TRP A 314 1.82 3.13 -5.01
C TRP A 314 1.24 1.75 -5.30
N GLU A 315 0.32 1.64 -6.26
CA GLU A 315 -0.18 0.34 -6.73
C GLU A 315 0.96 -0.44 -7.41
N ALA A 316 1.76 0.25 -8.22
CA ALA A 316 2.95 -0.31 -8.84
C ALA A 316 4.00 -0.73 -7.79
N ASP A 317 4.25 0.06 -6.75
CA ASP A 317 5.12 -0.29 -5.62
C ASP A 317 4.66 -1.62 -4.97
N ALA A 318 3.35 -1.77 -4.75
CA ALA A 318 2.76 -2.96 -4.14
C ALA A 318 2.86 -4.22 -5.03
N ARG A 319 2.79 -4.04 -6.36
CA ARG A 319 2.85 -5.14 -7.34
C ARG A 319 4.27 -5.55 -7.68
N PHE A 320 5.14 -4.58 -7.92
CA PHE A 320 6.45 -4.80 -8.54
C PHE A 320 7.63 -4.63 -7.56
N GLY A 321 7.36 -4.22 -6.31
CA GLY A 321 8.38 -4.12 -5.27
C GLY A 321 9.33 -2.93 -5.41
N TRP A 322 9.17 -2.07 -6.42
CA TRP A 322 9.91 -0.81 -6.48
C TRP A 322 9.28 0.19 -5.52
N THR A 323 9.84 0.29 -4.30
CA THR A 323 9.18 1.05 -3.24
C THR A 323 9.49 2.55 -3.29
N ILE A 324 8.54 3.38 -2.84
CA ILE A 324 8.73 4.81 -2.56
C ILE A 324 9.96 5.08 -1.69
N TRP A 325 10.33 4.15 -0.82
CA TRP A 325 11.48 4.28 0.07
C TRP A 325 12.79 4.32 -0.73
N SER A 326 12.98 3.39 -1.68
CA SER A 326 14.14 3.37 -2.56
C SER A 326 14.18 4.62 -3.43
N ARG A 327 13.03 5.01 -4.02
CA ARG A 327 12.94 6.23 -4.84
C ARG A 327 13.30 7.49 -4.05
N ALA A 328 12.86 7.59 -2.80
CA ALA A 328 13.17 8.72 -1.94
C ALA A 328 14.66 8.79 -1.58
N VAL A 329 15.31 7.65 -1.35
CA VAL A 329 16.77 7.59 -1.13
C VAL A 329 17.53 8.12 -2.36
N ASP A 330 17.19 7.60 -3.54
CA ASP A 330 17.85 7.99 -4.79
C ASP A 330 17.64 9.47 -5.11
N TYR A 331 16.38 9.92 -5.04
CA TYR A 331 16.00 11.32 -5.30
C TYR A 331 16.68 12.28 -4.31
N THR A 332 16.64 11.98 -3.01
CA THR A 332 17.28 12.82 -1.99
C THR A 332 18.78 12.92 -2.23
N THR A 333 19.43 11.80 -2.55
CA THR A 333 20.88 11.77 -2.84
C THR A 333 21.21 12.66 -4.04
N GLN A 334 20.42 12.56 -5.11
CA GLN A 334 20.58 13.38 -6.30
C GLN A 334 20.44 14.87 -5.99
N VAL A 335 19.36 15.28 -5.31
CA VAL A 335 19.07 16.69 -5.03
C VAL A 335 20.06 17.31 -4.05
N LEU A 336 20.53 16.54 -3.06
CA LEU A 336 21.55 17.01 -2.13
C LEU A 336 22.93 17.14 -2.80
N SER A 337 23.25 16.27 -3.76
CA SER A 337 24.51 16.35 -4.51
C SER A 337 24.55 17.55 -5.47
N ALA A 338 23.45 17.86 -6.15
CA ALA A 338 23.36 18.95 -7.11
C ALA A 338 23.58 20.33 -6.48
N ASN A 339 23.11 20.53 -5.24
CA ASN A 339 23.24 21.81 -4.54
C ASN A 339 24.67 22.11 -4.06
N ARG A 340 25.55 21.11 -3.97
CA ARG A 340 26.96 21.34 -3.57
C ARG A 340 27.81 21.97 -4.68
N GLY A 341 27.33 21.98 -5.92
CA GLY A 341 28.05 22.55 -7.06
C GLY A 341 27.75 24.03 -7.33
N LEU A 342 26.85 24.65 -6.56
CA LEU A 342 26.38 26.03 -6.78
C LEU A 342 26.82 27.02 -5.68
N SER A 343 27.47 26.52 -4.62
CA SER A 343 28.15 27.32 -3.59
C SER A 343 29.64 27.44 -3.90
#